data_AF-R0IMC4-F1
#
_entry.id   AF-R0IMC4-F1
#
_cell.length_a   1.000
_cell.length_b   1.000
_cell.length_c   1.000
_cell.angle_alpha   90.00
_cell.angle_beta   90.00
_cell.angle_gamma   90.00
#
_symmetry.space_group_name_H-M   'P 1'
#
loop_
_entity.id
_entity.type
_entity.pdbx_description
1 polymer ?
#
loop_
_entity_poly.entity_id
_entity_poly.type
_entity_poly.pdbx_seq_one_letter_code
_entity_poly.pdbx_strand_id
1 'polypeptide(L)'
;MSSNKYSYNADENPINDDDTPPTLLDQRKLSIGRELICACLSNSEIELSKYLQENRWNIEPDMKEVLEIALMISLRLKHFIAAKVLIRYKSPERWAYKLLREYVKHEYWVQAIELLSTVSTLDEIRKYLSGKRFYKILQVATTKGCGYTQHQICFIQSFLGCSKRFDYPYSDVNKKQKEGGDPLTQAILAGSDATVALLLRKGITAHDKHIIAAQECIESAKEIESAVNPGLRKRKRGNESLERAIKKVLQSYDDNSETEVN
;
A
#
# COMPACT_ATOMS: atom_id res chain seq x y z
N MET A 1 -1.83 -9.13 -51.49
CA MET A 1 -0.82 -10.21 -51.36
C MET A 1 0.55 -9.56 -51.24
N SER A 2 1.00 -9.28 -50.02
CA SER A 2 2.36 -8.78 -49.78
C SER A 2 2.91 -9.54 -48.58
N SER A 3 3.79 -10.49 -48.85
CA SER A 3 4.43 -11.38 -47.88
C SER A 3 5.61 -10.64 -47.25
N ASN A 4 5.50 -10.28 -45.97
CA ASN A 4 6.62 -9.78 -45.18
C ASN A 4 7.40 -10.97 -44.62
N LYS A 5 8.62 -11.17 -45.14
CA LYS A 5 9.61 -12.10 -44.61
C LYS A 5 10.32 -11.44 -43.42
N TYR A 6 10.01 -11.88 -42.21
CA TYR A 6 10.86 -11.60 -41.04
C TYR A 6 11.94 -12.68 -40.95
N SER A 7 13.18 -12.28 -41.22
CA SER A 7 14.39 -13.08 -40.96
C SER A 7 14.75 -12.93 -39.49
N TYR A 8 14.60 -14.01 -38.71
CA TYR A 8 15.15 -14.10 -37.37
C TYR A 8 16.66 -14.34 -37.48
N ASN A 9 17.47 -13.33 -37.18
CA ASN A 9 18.90 -13.51 -36.93
C ASN A 9 19.04 -14.09 -35.51
N ALA A 10 19.27 -15.40 -35.44
CA ALA A 10 19.92 -16.02 -34.29
C ALA A 10 21.41 -15.68 -34.34
N ASP A 11 22.06 -15.67 -33.19
CA ASP A 11 23.52 -15.59 -33.00
C ASP A 11 24.14 -14.20 -32.94
N GLU A 12 23.85 -13.45 -31.88
CA GLU A 12 24.87 -12.72 -31.09
C GLU A 12 24.36 -12.62 -29.64
N ASN A 13 24.68 -13.61 -28.79
CA ASN A 13 24.59 -13.42 -27.35
C ASN A 13 25.75 -12.50 -26.98
N PRO A 14 25.50 -11.26 -26.50
CA PRO A 14 26.59 -10.44 -25.99
C PRO A 14 27.19 -11.17 -24.79
N ILE A 15 28.45 -11.56 -24.93
CA ILE A 15 29.28 -12.00 -23.83
C ILE A 15 29.34 -10.79 -22.89
N ASN A 16 28.61 -10.85 -21.76
CA ASN A 16 28.68 -9.83 -20.73
C ASN A 16 30.05 -9.95 -20.04
N ASP A 17 31.08 -9.35 -20.65
CA ASP A 17 32.45 -9.22 -20.13
C ASP A 17 32.53 -8.21 -18.97
N ASP A 18 31.69 -8.37 -17.95
CA ASP A 18 31.87 -7.66 -16.67
C ASP A 18 32.13 -8.67 -15.53
N ASP A 19 32.99 -9.64 -15.82
CA ASP A 19 33.65 -10.53 -14.84
C ASP A 19 34.79 -9.78 -14.11
N THR A 20 34.62 -8.48 -13.85
CA THR A 20 35.56 -7.78 -12.95
C THR A 20 35.33 -8.28 -11.52
N PRO A 21 36.35 -8.88 -10.87
CA PRO A 21 36.19 -9.37 -9.50
C PRO A 21 35.80 -8.21 -8.57
N PRO A 22 34.87 -8.43 -7.63
CA PRO A 22 34.39 -7.37 -6.75
C PRO A 22 35.57 -6.75 -6.02
N THR A 23 35.60 -5.42 -5.98
CA THR A 23 36.71 -4.69 -5.37
C THR A 23 36.79 -5.01 -3.87
N LEU A 24 37.95 -4.80 -3.24
CA LEU A 24 38.09 -4.96 -1.78
C LEU A 24 37.07 -4.12 -1.00
N LEU A 25 36.66 -2.97 -1.56
CA LEU A 25 35.61 -2.12 -1.00
C LEU A 25 34.25 -2.82 -1.05
N ASP A 26 33.92 -3.50 -2.15
CA ASP A 26 32.66 -4.24 -2.31
C ASP A 26 32.59 -5.44 -1.37
N GLN A 27 33.68 -6.18 -1.21
CA GLN A 27 33.76 -7.29 -0.25
C GLN A 27 33.53 -6.81 1.19
N ARG A 28 34.11 -5.66 1.56
CA ARG A 28 33.90 -5.05 2.87
C ARG A 28 32.43 -4.63 3.06
N LYS A 29 31.81 -3.99 2.05
CA LYS A 29 30.39 -3.61 2.08
C LYS A 29 29.49 -4.83 2.26
N LEU A 30 29.79 -5.93 1.56
CA LEU A 30 29.04 -7.17 1.67
C LEU A 30 29.16 -7.78 3.07
N SER A 31 30.36 -7.82 3.65
CA SER A 31 30.58 -8.34 5.01
C SER A 31 29.80 -7.52 6.05
N ILE A 32 29.97 -6.19 6.01
CA ILE A 32 29.31 -5.29 6.96
C ILE A 32 27.79 -5.31 6.74
N GLY A 33 27.32 -5.34 5.50
CA GLY A 33 25.91 -5.45 5.16
C GLY A 33 25.29 -6.74 5.68
N ARG A 34 26.00 -7.88 5.57
CA ARG A 34 25.54 -9.16 6.12
C ARG A 34 25.39 -9.11 7.63
N GLU A 35 26.39 -8.60 8.34
CA GLU A 35 26.33 -8.47 9.80
C GLU A 35 25.22 -7.52 10.26
N LEU A 36 25.05 -6.37 9.59
CA LEU A 36 23.95 -5.46 9.87
C LEU A 36 22.60 -6.14 9.67
N ILE A 37 22.42 -6.88 8.57
CA ILE A 37 21.17 -7.63 8.32
C ILE A 37 20.94 -8.65 9.44
N CYS A 38 21.97 -9.40 9.85
CA CYS A 38 21.87 -10.33 10.98
C CYS A 38 21.43 -9.61 12.27
N ALA A 39 21.98 -8.44 12.58
CA ALA A 39 21.56 -7.63 13.72
C ALA A 39 20.12 -7.11 13.58
N CYS A 40 19.67 -6.74 12.37
CA CYS A 40 18.27 -6.37 12.12
C CYS A 40 17.30 -7.56 12.26
N LEU A 41 17.76 -8.77 11.96
CA LEU A 41 16.94 -9.98 12.08
C LEU A 41 16.62 -10.34 13.54
N SER A 42 17.42 -9.92 14.52
CA SER A 42 17.07 -10.10 15.93
C SER A 42 15.93 -9.18 16.38
N ASN A 43 15.64 -8.12 15.62
CA ASN A 43 14.62 -7.11 15.90
C ASN A 43 14.72 -6.55 17.34
N SER A 44 15.95 -6.51 17.90
CA SER A 44 16.25 -6.04 19.24
C SER A 44 16.84 -4.62 19.18
N GLU A 45 16.22 -3.67 19.91
CA GLU A 45 16.70 -2.29 19.96
C GLU A 45 18.12 -2.20 20.54
N ILE A 46 18.41 -3.01 21.56
CA ILE A 46 19.68 -3.00 22.29
C ILE A 46 20.81 -3.54 21.39
N GLU A 47 20.62 -4.72 20.80
CA GLU A 47 21.66 -5.37 19.99
C GLU A 47 21.98 -4.55 18.75
N LEU A 48 20.96 -4.06 18.05
CA LEU A 48 21.17 -3.27 16.85
C LEU A 48 21.78 -1.90 17.17
N SER A 49 21.37 -1.25 18.25
CA SER A 49 21.98 0.03 18.67
C SER A 49 23.44 -0.16 19.06
N LYS A 50 23.77 -1.23 19.79
CA LYS A 50 25.15 -1.59 20.14
C LYS A 50 25.98 -1.83 18.88
N TYR A 51 25.46 -2.64 17.96
CA TYR A 51 26.13 -2.93 16.68
C TYR A 51 26.43 -1.64 15.88
N LEU A 52 25.45 -0.73 15.77
CA LEU A 52 25.61 0.54 15.06
C LEU A 52 26.61 1.50 15.75
N GLN A 53 26.68 1.47 17.09
CA GLN A 53 27.63 2.28 17.86
C GLN A 53 29.08 1.76 17.74
N GLU A 54 29.27 0.45 17.87
CA GLU A 54 30.60 -0.19 17.86
C GLU A 54 31.28 -0.08 16.49
N ASN A 55 30.51 -0.24 15.42
CA ASN A 55 31.05 -0.21 14.06
C ASN A 55 31.29 1.20 13.53
N ARG A 56 31.05 2.26 14.34
CA ARG A 56 31.24 3.68 14.01
C ARG A 56 30.95 3.96 12.54
N TRP A 57 29.71 3.74 12.12
CA TRP A 57 29.28 4.01 10.76
C TRP A 57 29.32 5.53 10.54
N ASN A 58 30.52 6.06 10.26
CA ASN A 58 30.64 7.33 9.58
C ASN A 58 29.74 7.18 8.35
N ILE A 59 28.75 8.05 8.23
CA ILE A 59 27.75 7.99 7.15
C ILE A 59 28.45 8.42 5.85
N GLU A 60 29.43 7.62 5.43
CA GLU A 60 29.98 7.67 4.11
C GLU A 60 28.83 7.42 3.13
N PRO A 61 28.82 8.09 1.97
CA PRO A 61 27.76 7.96 0.97
C PRO A 61 27.40 6.49 0.68
N ASP A 62 28.41 5.64 0.66
CA ASP A 62 28.31 4.22 0.34
C ASP A 62 27.58 3.41 1.42
N MET A 63 27.73 3.77 2.69
CA MET A 63 27.07 3.06 3.80
C MET A 63 25.59 3.44 3.93
N LYS A 64 25.19 4.57 3.33
CA LYS A 64 23.80 5.01 3.26
C LYS A 64 22.93 4.05 2.46
N GLU A 65 23.48 3.42 1.42
CA GLU A 65 22.79 2.42 0.61
C GLU A 65 22.56 1.14 1.41
N VAL A 66 23.59 0.63 2.08
CA VAL A 66 23.51 -0.56 2.95
C VAL A 66 22.44 -0.36 4.04
N LEU A 67 22.41 0.80 4.70
CA LEU A 67 21.38 1.15 5.69
C LEU A 67 19.97 1.21 5.08
N GLU A 68 19.83 1.68 3.84
CA GLU A 68 18.52 1.72 3.16
C GLU A 68 18.03 0.32 2.79
N ILE A 69 18.94 -0.55 2.31
CA ILE A 69 18.63 -1.96 2.03
C ILE A 69 18.20 -2.66 3.33
N ALA A 70 18.95 -2.50 4.42
CA ALA A 70 18.61 -3.06 5.73
C ALA A 70 17.25 -2.55 6.25
N LEU A 71 16.94 -1.27 6.04
CA LEU A 71 15.64 -0.69 6.38
C LEU A 71 14.51 -1.30 5.56
N MET A 72 14.68 -1.43 4.24
CA MET A 72 13.69 -2.05 3.37
C MET A 72 13.43 -3.52 3.74
N ILE A 73 14.49 -4.29 4.03
CA ILE A 73 14.38 -5.67 4.49
C ILE A 73 13.62 -5.73 5.82
N SER A 74 14.00 -4.89 6.80
CA SER A 74 13.37 -4.82 8.11
C SER A 74 11.88 -4.47 8.00
N LEU A 75 11.52 -3.50 7.17
CA LEU A 75 10.13 -3.14 6.87
C LEU A 75 9.40 -4.32 6.23
N ARG A 76 9.98 -4.99 5.22
CA ARG A 76 9.34 -6.13 4.53
C ARG A 76 9.11 -7.33 5.45
N LEU A 77 10.03 -7.57 6.39
CA LEU A 77 9.91 -8.61 7.42
C LEU A 77 9.06 -8.18 8.63
N LYS A 78 8.54 -6.95 8.65
CA LYS A 78 7.78 -6.38 9.79
C LYS A 78 8.59 -6.29 11.10
N HIS A 79 9.91 -6.16 10.98
CA HIS A 79 10.82 -5.92 12.10
C HIS A 79 10.82 -4.41 12.45
N PHE A 80 9.72 -3.95 13.05
CA PHE A 80 9.48 -2.52 13.27
C PHE A 80 10.45 -1.87 14.27
N ILE A 81 10.98 -2.65 15.22
CA ILE A 81 11.99 -2.15 16.17
C ILE A 81 13.29 -1.87 15.42
N ALA A 82 13.74 -2.82 14.58
CA ALA A 82 14.91 -2.62 13.74
C ALA A 82 14.74 -1.41 12.80
N ALA A 83 13.58 -1.31 12.11
CA ALA A 83 13.29 -0.17 11.24
C ALA A 83 13.34 1.17 11.98
N LYS A 84 12.79 1.23 13.20
CA LYS A 84 12.82 2.43 14.07
C LYS A 84 14.24 2.83 14.45
N VAL A 85 15.08 1.86 14.85
CA VAL A 85 16.49 2.10 15.19
C VAL A 85 17.28 2.58 13.98
N LEU A 86 17.14 1.92 12.83
CA LEU A 86 17.81 2.31 11.58
C LEU A 86 17.44 3.73 11.15
N ILE A 87 16.16 4.11 11.23
CA ILE A 87 15.73 5.48 10.88
C ILE A 87 16.24 6.51 11.89
N ARG A 88 16.24 6.19 13.20
CA ARG A 88 16.84 7.05 14.23
C ARG A 88 18.32 7.27 13.98
N TYR A 89 19.05 6.22 13.62
CA TYR A 89 20.46 6.31 13.30
C TYR A 89 20.71 7.16 12.05
N LYS A 90 19.97 6.89 10.97
CA LYS A 90 20.12 7.59 9.68
C LYS A 90 19.72 9.06 9.74
N SER A 91 18.77 9.43 10.60
CA SER A 91 18.18 10.76 10.63
C SER A 91 17.62 11.09 12.02
N PRO A 92 18.50 11.29 13.01
CA PRO A 92 18.11 11.43 14.41
C PRO A 92 17.15 12.59 14.63
N GLU A 93 17.28 13.67 13.87
CA GLU A 93 16.39 14.83 13.99
C GLU A 93 15.00 14.60 13.40
N ARG A 94 14.84 13.72 12.40
CA ARG A 94 13.60 13.59 11.60
C ARG A 94 13.01 12.19 11.64
N TRP A 95 13.42 11.40 12.62
CA TRP A 95 13.20 9.96 12.60
C TRP A 95 11.70 9.61 12.61
N ALA A 96 10.92 10.27 13.47
CA ALA A 96 9.50 9.97 13.63
C ALA A 96 8.70 10.29 12.36
N TYR A 97 8.97 11.44 11.73
CA TYR A 97 8.36 11.81 10.46
C TYR A 97 8.73 10.83 9.33
N LYS A 98 10.00 10.45 9.21
CA LYS A 98 10.45 9.50 8.18
C LYS A 98 9.83 8.12 8.39
N LEU A 99 9.79 7.65 9.63
CA LEU A 99 9.18 6.37 9.98
C LEU A 99 7.68 6.35 9.69
N LEU A 100 6.96 7.42 10.05
CA LEU A 100 5.55 7.59 9.69
C LEU A 100 5.32 7.49 8.18
N ARG A 101 6.16 8.17 7.38
CA ARG A 101 6.06 8.13 5.92
C ARG A 101 6.28 6.72 5.37
N GLU A 102 7.26 5.98 5.87
CA GLU A 102 7.51 4.61 5.42
C GLU A 102 6.37 3.67 5.85
N TYR A 103 5.84 3.80 7.07
CA TYR A 103 4.68 3.02 7.51
C TYR A 103 3.45 3.26 6.64
N VAL A 104 3.15 4.51 6.29
CA VAL A 104 2.03 4.84 5.39
C VAL A 104 2.26 4.31 3.98
N LYS A 105 3.47 4.43 3.44
CA LYS A 105 3.82 3.94 2.10
C LYS A 105 3.70 2.42 1.97
N HIS A 106 4.03 1.70 3.04
CA HIS A 106 4.00 0.25 3.15
C HIS A 106 2.75 -0.30 3.85
N GLU A 107 1.73 0.54 4.09
CA GLU A 107 0.42 0.13 4.63
C GLU A 107 0.46 -0.48 6.04
N TYR A 108 1.48 -0.12 6.83
CA TYR A 108 1.61 -0.48 8.24
C TYR A 108 0.77 0.45 9.13
N TRP A 109 -0.55 0.42 8.92
CA TRP A 109 -1.51 1.34 9.50
C TRP A 109 -1.53 1.33 11.03
N VAL A 110 -1.42 0.16 11.66
CA VAL A 110 -1.40 0.03 13.13
C VAL A 110 -0.20 0.75 13.72
N GLN A 111 0.99 0.53 13.16
CA GLN A 111 2.23 1.16 13.60
C GLN A 111 2.24 2.67 13.29
N ALA A 112 1.63 3.08 12.17
CA ALA A 112 1.45 4.49 11.85
C ALA A 112 0.52 5.19 12.86
N ILE A 113 -0.57 4.54 13.29
CA ILE A 113 -1.46 5.04 14.34
C ILE A 113 -0.71 5.14 15.67
N GLU A 114 0.02 4.10 16.07
CA GLU A 114 0.80 4.09 17.32
C GLU A 114 1.78 5.28 17.39
N LEU A 115 2.46 5.60 16.27
CA LEU A 115 3.32 6.78 16.18
C LEU A 115 2.57 8.11 16.35
N LEU A 116 1.30 8.19 15.97
CA LEU A 116 0.46 9.38 16.16
C LEU A 116 -0.16 9.44 17.56
N SER A 117 -0.25 8.31 18.27
CA SER A 117 -0.87 8.21 19.59
C SER A 117 0.04 8.69 20.73
N THR A 118 1.36 8.59 20.59
CA THR A 118 2.29 9.03 21.63
C THR A 118 2.61 10.52 21.50
N VAL A 119 2.52 11.27 22.60
CA VAL A 119 2.73 12.74 22.60
C VAL A 119 4.13 13.12 22.10
N SER A 120 5.17 12.42 22.59
CA SER A 120 6.56 12.71 22.22
C SER A 120 6.83 12.48 20.73
N THR A 121 6.33 11.40 20.15
CA THR A 121 6.50 11.13 18.72
C THR A 121 5.69 12.08 17.87
N LEU A 122 4.50 12.46 18.32
CA LEU A 122 3.65 13.43 17.63
C LEU A 122 4.31 14.82 17.59
N ASP A 123 4.92 15.27 18.69
CA ASP A 123 5.66 16.53 18.74
C ASP A 123 6.89 16.52 17.82
N GLU A 124 7.62 15.40 17.76
CA GLU A 124 8.70 15.22 16.80
C GLU A 124 8.20 15.25 15.34
N ILE A 125 7.07 14.60 15.05
CA ILE A 125 6.45 14.65 13.72
C ILE A 125 6.08 16.10 13.37
N ARG A 126 5.45 16.83 14.30
CA ARG A 126 4.99 18.21 14.12
C ARG A 126 6.10 19.13 13.64
N LYS A 127 7.29 19.05 14.23
CA LYS A 127 8.45 19.89 13.88
C LYS A 127 8.78 19.86 12.38
N TYR A 128 8.50 18.74 11.71
CA TYR A 128 8.85 18.53 10.30
C TYR A 128 7.66 18.43 9.37
N LEU A 129 6.44 18.32 9.91
CA LEU A 129 5.24 18.15 9.12
C LEU A 129 4.73 19.51 8.63
N SER A 130 5.29 20.02 7.54
CA SER A 130 4.75 21.19 6.83
C SER A 130 3.42 20.87 6.14
N GLY A 131 2.59 21.86 5.82
CA GLY A 131 1.32 21.64 5.10
C GLY A 131 1.47 20.80 3.81
N LYS A 132 2.54 21.03 3.04
CA LYS A 132 2.87 20.21 1.85
C LYS A 132 3.19 18.75 2.20
N ARG A 133 3.88 18.50 3.31
CA ARG A 133 4.25 17.14 3.76
C ARG A 133 3.08 16.41 4.41
N PHE A 134 2.27 17.11 5.20
CA PHE A 134 0.99 16.63 5.73
C PHE A 134 0.13 16.10 4.58
N TYR A 135 -0.04 16.95 3.58
CA TYR A 135 -0.82 16.62 2.41
C TYR A 135 -0.29 15.42 1.64
N LYS A 136 1.04 15.34 1.41
CA LYS A 136 1.64 14.18 0.74
C LYS A 136 1.40 12.87 1.48
N ILE A 137 1.43 12.88 2.82
CA ILE A 137 1.12 11.69 3.62
C ILE A 137 -0.36 11.32 3.47
N LEU A 138 -1.26 12.31 3.56
CA LEU A 138 -2.70 12.10 3.39
C LEU A 138 -3.04 11.57 1.99
N GLN A 139 -2.37 12.09 0.96
CA GLN A 139 -2.51 11.61 -0.42
C GLN A 139 -2.06 10.15 -0.52
N VAL A 140 -0.87 9.78 -0.02
CA VAL A 140 -0.43 8.38 -0.03
C VAL A 140 -1.40 7.47 0.73
N ALA A 141 -1.92 7.93 1.87
CA ALA A 141 -2.90 7.19 2.65
C ALA A 141 -4.27 7.02 1.95
N THR A 142 -4.56 7.81 0.91
CA THR A 142 -5.80 7.75 0.13
C THR A 142 -5.63 7.18 -1.28
N THR A 143 -4.40 7.07 -1.80
CA THR A 143 -4.13 6.63 -3.19
C THR A 143 -4.25 5.11 -3.38
N LYS A 144 -4.37 4.31 -2.32
CA LYS A 144 -4.13 2.86 -2.41
C LYS A 144 -5.37 2.00 -2.18
N GLY A 145 -5.63 1.13 -3.18
CA GLY A 145 -6.50 -0.05 -3.13
C GLY A 145 -7.99 0.21 -3.28
N CYS A 146 -8.70 -0.72 -3.91
CA CYS A 146 -10.16 -0.79 -3.80
C CYS A 146 -10.53 -1.20 -2.36
N GLY A 147 -11.33 -0.39 -1.68
CA GLY A 147 -11.72 -0.62 -0.30
C GLY A 147 -10.61 -0.28 0.71
N TYR A 148 -10.92 0.65 1.62
CA TYR A 148 -10.01 1.01 2.70
C TYR A 148 -10.15 0.00 3.83
N THR A 149 -9.03 -0.49 4.36
CA THR A 149 -9.08 -1.28 5.59
C THR A 149 -9.54 -0.40 6.76
N GLN A 150 -10.18 -0.99 7.77
CA GLN A 150 -10.59 -0.25 8.97
C GLN A 150 -9.41 0.50 9.60
N HIS A 151 -8.22 -0.11 9.62
CA HIS A 151 -7.01 0.52 10.15
C HIS A 151 -6.55 1.72 9.31
N GLN A 152 -6.69 1.67 7.99
CA GLN A 152 -6.39 2.81 7.12
C GLN A 152 -7.36 3.98 7.36
N ILE A 153 -8.67 3.70 7.52
CA ILE A 153 -9.66 4.72 7.88
C ILE A 153 -9.33 5.32 9.26
N CYS A 154 -9.02 4.48 10.25
CA CYS A 154 -8.60 4.93 11.58
C CYS A 154 -7.34 5.81 11.50
N PHE A 155 -6.38 5.43 10.66
CA PHE A 155 -5.17 6.23 10.42
C PHE A 155 -5.52 7.60 9.82
N ILE A 156 -6.31 7.65 8.74
CA ILE A 156 -6.74 8.90 8.10
C ILE A 156 -7.48 9.78 9.10
N GLN A 157 -8.40 9.22 9.88
CA GLN A 157 -9.14 9.94 10.91
C GLN A 157 -8.21 10.52 11.99
N SER A 158 -7.26 9.72 12.48
CA SER A 158 -6.29 10.12 13.49
C SER A 158 -5.37 11.22 12.97
N PHE A 159 -4.83 11.03 11.76
CA PHE A 159 -3.93 11.97 11.10
C PHE A 159 -4.60 13.30 10.78
N LEU A 160 -5.86 13.29 10.30
CA LEU A 160 -6.67 14.50 10.16
C LEU A 160 -6.95 15.14 11.53
N GLY A 161 -7.20 14.34 12.58
CA GLY A 161 -7.36 14.83 13.95
C GLY A 161 -6.15 15.64 14.44
N CYS A 162 -4.94 15.30 14.00
CA CYS A 162 -3.72 16.01 14.34
C CYS A 162 -3.63 17.40 13.67
N SER A 163 -4.33 17.68 12.57
CA SER A 163 -4.16 18.94 11.83
C SER A 163 -4.51 20.18 12.67
N LYS A 164 -5.50 20.08 13.58
CA LYS A 164 -5.84 21.14 14.53
C LYS A 164 -4.66 21.52 15.42
N ARG A 165 -3.87 20.53 15.84
CA ARG A 165 -2.67 20.75 16.67
C ARG A 165 -1.52 21.35 15.87
N PHE A 166 -1.57 21.21 14.55
CA PHE A 166 -0.51 21.65 13.66
C PHE A 166 -0.81 23.00 12.99
N ASP A 167 -1.97 23.59 13.27
CA ASP A 167 -2.42 24.87 12.70
C ASP A 167 -2.48 24.87 11.17
N TYR A 168 -2.86 23.73 10.57
CA TYR A 168 -3.06 23.61 9.13
C TYR A 168 -4.55 23.64 8.79
N PRO A 169 -5.04 24.73 8.16
CA PRO A 169 -6.43 24.78 7.72
C PRO A 169 -6.63 23.77 6.59
N TYR A 170 -7.68 22.95 6.72
CA TYR A 170 -8.03 21.95 5.71
C TYR A 170 -8.33 22.56 4.33
N SER A 171 -8.70 23.84 4.27
CA SER A 171 -8.94 24.56 3.01
C SER A 171 -7.67 24.73 2.16
N ASP A 172 -6.48 24.60 2.73
CA ASP A 172 -5.21 24.67 2.00
C ASP A 172 -4.81 23.32 1.36
N VAL A 173 -5.46 22.22 1.76
CA VAL A 173 -5.32 20.89 1.12
C VAL A 173 -5.68 20.95 -0.36
N ASN A 174 -6.58 21.86 -0.75
CA ASN A 174 -7.09 21.95 -2.12
C ASN A 174 -6.28 22.89 -3.03
N LYS A 175 -5.51 23.83 -2.47
CA LYS A 175 -4.93 24.95 -3.24
C LYS A 175 -3.66 24.59 -4.05
N LYS A 176 -3.12 23.37 -3.94
CA LYS A 176 -1.77 23.05 -4.46
C LYS A 176 -1.63 21.69 -5.13
N GLN A 177 -2.42 21.40 -6.15
CA GLN A 177 -2.07 20.28 -7.03
C GLN A 177 -2.19 20.61 -8.51
N LYS A 178 -1.04 20.50 -9.20
CA LYS A 178 -0.98 20.40 -10.64
C LYS A 178 -1.14 18.95 -11.12
N GLU A 179 -0.65 17.95 -10.38
CA GLU A 179 -0.62 16.55 -10.84
C GLU A 179 -0.64 15.58 -9.64
N GLY A 180 -1.49 14.55 -9.68
CA GLY A 180 -1.49 13.43 -8.70
C GLY A 180 -2.82 13.11 -8.01
N GLY A 181 -3.88 13.89 -8.23
CA GLY A 181 -5.18 13.71 -7.59
C GLY A 181 -5.14 14.04 -6.09
N ASP A 182 -6.11 14.82 -5.63
CA ASP A 182 -6.19 15.15 -4.21
C ASP A 182 -6.82 14.01 -3.41
N PRO A 183 -6.68 14.00 -2.07
CA PRO A 183 -7.20 12.93 -1.23
C PRO A 183 -8.68 12.61 -1.42
N LEU A 184 -9.50 13.61 -1.79
CA LEU A 184 -10.92 13.40 -2.01
C LEU A 184 -11.18 12.71 -3.36
N THR A 185 -10.52 13.13 -4.45
CA THR A 185 -10.53 12.36 -5.72
C THR A 185 -10.13 10.91 -5.50
N GLN A 186 -9.04 10.66 -4.77
CA GLN A 186 -8.55 9.30 -4.53
C GLN A 186 -9.54 8.46 -3.71
N ALA A 187 -10.20 9.05 -2.71
CA ALA A 187 -11.24 8.36 -1.93
C ALA A 187 -12.48 8.02 -2.77
N ILE A 188 -12.86 8.88 -3.71
CA ILE A 188 -13.97 8.66 -4.65
C ILE A 188 -13.63 7.52 -5.61
N LEU A 189 -12.47 7.59 -6.28
CA LEU A 189 -12.04 6.57 -7.23
C LEU A 189 -11.85 5.19 -6.59
N ALA A 190 -11.50 5.15 -5.31
CA ALA A 190 -11.42 3.93 -4.52
C ALA A 190 -12.79 3.40 -4.04
N GLY A 191 -13.89 4.11 -4.32
CA GLY A 191 -15.25 3.72 -3.95
C GLY A 191 -15.51 3.72 -2.44
N SER A 192 -14.85 4.59 -1.68
CA SER A 192 -14.95 4.60 -0.21
C SER A 192 -15.81 5.73 0.32
N ASP A 193 -17.12 5.48 0.40
CA ASP A 193 -18.09 6.44 0.94
C ASP A 193 -17.73 6.92 2.35
N ALA A 194 -17.22 6.02 3.19
CA ALA A 194 -16.79 6.35 4.55
C ALA A 194 -15.62 7.34 4.56
N THR A 195 -14.61 7.13 3.72
CA THR A 195 -13.46 8.04 3.61
C THR A 195 -13.88 9.36 2.97
N VAL A 196 -14.72 9.34 1.93
CA VAL A 196 -15.28 10.54 1.29
C VAL A 196 -16.03 11.40 2.31
N ALA A 197 -16.97 10.79 3.05
CA ALA A 197 -17.73 11.48 4.09
C ALA A 197 -16.83 12.03 5.21
N LEU A 198 -15.79 11.27 5.61
CA LEU A 198 -14.81 11.70 6.59
C LEU A 198 -14.05 12.96 6.11
N LEU A 199 -13.53 12.95 4.88
CA LEU A 199 -12.77 14.07 4.32
C LEU A 199 -13.64 15.34 4.21
N LEU A 200 -14.88 15.21 3.73
CA LEU A 200 -15.84 16.31 3.64
C LEU A 200 -16.18 16.89 5.04
N ARG A 201 -16.46 16.03 6.03
CA ARG A 201 -16.73 16.46 7.42
C ARG A 201 -15.54 17.17 8.07
N LYS A 202 -14.31 16.85 7.63
CA LYS A 202 -13.09 17.53 8.08
C LYS A 202 -12.84 18.85 7.37
N GLY A 203 -13.71 19.27 6.44
CA GLY A 203 -13.65 20.59 5.80
C GLY A 203 -12.86 20.62 4.50
N ILE A 204 -12.56 19.46 3.91
CA ILE A 204 -12.02 19.41 2.55
C ILE A 204 -13.16 19.77 1.59
N THR A 205 -12.98 20.83 0.80
CA THR A 205 -14.02 21.34 -0.10
C THR A 205 -14.08 20.49 -1.37
N ALA A 206 -15.30 20.17 -1.82
CA ALA A 206 -15.50 19.51 -3.09
C ALA A 206 -15.42 20.48 -4.28
N HIS A 207 -15.00 19.99 -5.45
CA HIS A 207 -14.89 20.75 -6.70
C HIS A 207 -15.34 19.87 -7.88
N ASP A 208 -15.52 20.45 -9.07
CA ASP A 208 -16.06 19.76 -10.25
C ASP A 208 -15.31 18.47 -10.60
N LYS A 209 -13.98 18.43 -10.42
CA LYS A 209 -13.18 17.21 -10.61
C LYS A 209 -13.61 16.02 -9.75
N HIS A 210 -14.18 16.27 -8.56
CA HIS A 210 -14.70 15.21 -7.70
C HIS A 210 -16.04 14.68 -8.21
N ILE A 211 -16.84 15.56 -8.81
CA ILE A 211 -18.10 15.17 -9.46
C ILE A 211 -17.79 14.32 -10.69
N ILE A 212 -16.80 14.72 -11.50
CA ILE A 212 -16.33 13.94 -12.65
C ILE A 212 -15.83 12.56 -12.20
N ALA A 213 -14.95 12.50 -11.19
CA ALA A 213 -14.46 11.23 -10.65
C ALA A 213 -15.59 10.33 -10.13
N ALA A 214 -16.62 10.90 -9.49
CA ALA A 214 -17.76 10.13 -9.01
C ALA A 214 -18.61 9.60 -10.18
N GLN A 215 -18.78 10.40 -11.23
CA GLN A 215 -19.49 10.01 -12.44
C GLN A 215 -18.78 8.88 -13.18
N GLU A 216 -17.44 8.93 -13.29
CA GLU A 216 -16.62 7.85 -13.85
C GLU A 216 -16.82 6.54 -13.07
N CYS A 217 -16.86 6.59 -11.73
CA CYS A 217 -17.16 5.42 -10.91
C CYS A 217 -18.57 4.85 -11.17
N ILE A 218 -19.57 5.71 -11.34
CA ILE A 218 -20.95 5.29 -11.64
C ILE A 218 -21.02 4.60 -13.01
N GLU A 219 -20.34 5.15 -14.02
CA GLU A 219 -20.29 4.58 -15.36
C GLU A 219 -19.58 3.23 -15.37
N SER A 220 -18.43 3.13 -14.70
CA SER A 220 -17.72 1.85 -14.52
C SER A 220 -18.56 0.80 -13.80
N ALA A 221 -19.32 1.19 -12.77
CA ALA A 221 -20.23 0.28 -12.06
C ALA A 221 -21.35 -0.25 -12.98
N LYS A 222 -21.91 0.60 -13.85
CA LYS A 222 -22.92 0.20 -14.85
C LYS A 222 -22.35 -0.78 -15.89
N GLU A 223 -21.11 -0.56 -16.34
CA GLU A 223 -20.42 -1.48 -17.25
C GLU A 223 -20.23 -2.85 -16.62
N ILE A 224 -19.73 -2.90 -15.38
CA ILE A 224 -19.58 -4.14 -14.61
C ILE A 224 -20.93 -4.83 -14.43
N GLU A 225 -21.98 -4.10 -14.07
CA GLU A 225 -23.34 -4.64 -13.94
C GLU A 225 -23.82 -5.26 -15.27
N SER A 226 -23.60 -4.57 -16.39
CA SER A 226 -23.97 -5.05 -17.72
C SER A 226 -23.22 -6.34 -18.11
N ALA A 227 -21.97 -6.50 -17.66
CA ALA A 227 -21.15 -7.69 -17.90
C ALA A 227 -21.54 -8.87 -17.00
N VAL A 228 -21.91 -8.61 -15.74
CA VAL A 228 -22.27 -9.64 -14.75
C VAL A 228 -23.69 -10.20 -14.98
N ASN A 229 -24.64 -9.35 -15.36
CA ASN A 229 -26.05 -9.71 -15.49
C ASN A 229 -26.32 -10.90 -16.44
N PRO A 230 -25.70 -10.99 -17.64
CA PRO A 230 -25.84 -12.15 -18.51
C PRO A 230 -25.39 -13.46 -17.85
N GLY A 231 -24.29 -13.42 -17.08
CA GLY A 231 -23.77 -14.57 -16.34
C GLY A 231 -24.75 -15.05 -15.25
N LEU A 232 -25.31 -14.11 -14.47
CA LEU A 232 -26.33 -14.39 -13.47
C LEU A 232 -27.59 -15.00 -14.10
N ARG A 233 -28.05 -14.47 -15.23
CA ARG A 233 -29.21 -15.01 -15.96
C ARG A 233 -28.97 -16.44 -16.46
N LYS A 234 -27.77 -16.74 -16.99
CA LYS A 234 -27.40 -18.10 -17.41
C LYS A 234 -27.38 -19.07 -16.24
N ARG A 235 -26.77 -18.67 -15.10
CA ARG A 235 -26.74 -19.49 -13.89
C ARG A 235 -28.14 -19.78 -13.35
N LYS A 236 -29.01 -18.77 -13.31
CA LYS A 236 -30.41 -18.94 -12.89
C LYS A 236 -31.15 -19.96 -13.77
N ARG A 237 -31.03 -19.84 -15.10
CA ARG A 237 -31.62 -20.81 -16.06
C ARG A 237 -31.05 -22.22 -15.87
N GLY A 238 -29.75 -22.34 -15.58
CA GLY A 238 -29.10 -23.62 -15.27
C GLY A 238 -29.68 -24.28 -14.01
N ASN A 239 -29.82 -23.51 -12.93
CA ASN A 239 -30.43 -23.98 -11.69
C ASN A 239 -31.90 -24.40 -11.89
N GLU A 240 -32.70 -23.58 -12.59
CA GLU A 240 -34.09 -23.91 -12.94
C GLU A 240 -34.19 -25.17 -13.82
N SER A 241 -33.17 -25.47 -14.63
CA SER A 241 -33.09 -26.72 -15.41
C SER A 241 -32.74 -27.92 -14.53
N LEU A 242 -31.80 -27.75 -13.59
CA LEU A 242 -31.39 -28.79 -12.64
C LEU A 242 -32.54 -29.15 -11.69
N GLU A 243 -33.25 -28.15 -11.14
CA GLU A 243 -34.42 -28.36 -10.28
C GLU A 243 -35.52 -29.14 -11.01
N ARG A 244 -35.78 -28.82 -12.29
CA ARG A 244 -36.73 -29.57 -13.12
C ARG A 244 -36.28 -31.02 -13.35
N ALA A 245 -34.99 -31.26 -13.54
CA ALA A 245 -34.45 -32.61 -13.69
C ALA A 245 -34.58 -33.43 -12.40
N ILE A 246 -34.24 -32.84 -11.24
CA ILE A 246 -34.41 -33.49 -9.93
C ILE A 246 -35.87 -33.84 -9.68
N LYS A 247 -36.80 -32.91 -9.94
CA LYS A 247 -38.24 -33.15 -9.75
C LYS A 247 -38.74 -34.32 -10.61
N LYS A 248 -38.28 -34.44 -11.85
CA LYS A 248 -38.63 -35.59 -12.72
C LYS A 248 -38.11 -36.92 -12.18
N VAL A 249 -36.88 -36.95 -11.66
CA VAL A 249 -36.30 -38.16 -11.07
C VAL A 249 -37.10 -38.58 -9.85
N LEU A 250 -37.40 -37.66 -8.93
CA LEU A 250 -38.21 -37.95 -7.74
C LEU A 250 -39.60 -38.51 -8.10
N GLN A 251 -40.26 -37.88 -9.08
CA GLN A 251 -41.59 -38.32 -9.52
C GLN A 251 -41.55 -39.73 -10.13
N SER A 252 -40.51 -40.08 -10.89
CA SER A 252 -40.34 -41.45 -11.40
C SER A 252 -40.05 -42.49 -10.30
N TYR A 253 -39.46 -42.08 -9.18
CA TYR A 253 -39.26 -42.97 -8.02
C TYR A 253 -40.60 -43.24 -7.31
N ASP A 254 -41.42 -42.21 -7.12
CA ASP A 254 -42.74 -42.34 -6.50
C ASP A 254 -43.65 -43.26 -7.35
N ASP A 255 -43.72 -43.02 -8.67
CA ASP A 255 -44.55 -43.80 -9.60
C ASP A 255 -44.13 -45.29 -9.64
N ASN A 256 -42.84 -45.60 -9.52
CA ASN A 256 -42.34 -46.98 -9.48
C ASN A 256 -42.57 -47.64 -8.11
N SER A 257 -42.58 -46.89 -7.02
CA SER A 257 -42.83 -47.45 -5.68
C SER A 257 -44.28 -47.92 -5.47
N GLU A 258 -45.25 -47.34 -6.19
CA GLU A 258 -46.66 -47.75 -6.13
C GLU A 258 -46.93 -49.05 -6.91
N THR A 259 -46.08 -49.41 -7.88
CA THR A 259 -46.27 -50.61 -8.71
C THR A 259 -45.69 -51.89 -8.10
N GLU A 260 -44.80 -51.81 -7.11
CA GLU A 260 -44.24 -52.98 -6.41
C GLU A 260 -45.07 -53.46 -5.19
N VAL A 261 -46.14 -52.75 -4.81
CA VAL A 261 -46.96 -53.06 -3.61
C VAL A 261 -48.31 -53.75 -3.96
N ASN A 262 -48.60 -54.01 -5.23
CA ASN A 262 -49.78 -54.77 -5.69
C ASN A 262 -49.39 -56.11 -6.31
#